data_AF-K1ZB94-F1
#
_entry.id   AF-K1ZB94-F1
#
_cell.length_a   1.000
_cell.length_b   1.000
_cell.length_c   1.000
_cell.angle_alpha   90.00
_cell.angle_beta   90.00
_cell.angle_gamma   90.00
#
_symmetry.space_group_name_H-M   'P 1'
#
loop_
_entity.id
_entity.type
_entity.pdbx_description
1 polymer ?
#
loop_
_entity_poly.entity_id
_entity_poly.type
_entity_poly.pdbx_seq_one_letter_code
_entity_poly.pdbx_strand_id
1 'polypeptide(L)'
;LYSPINNEAVSKIKTMVSELKANVDFVILSTHWGRNWDEIPPDDFRNFAHALIDAGVDVWHGHSGHIIQGIEFYKGKPIFYCLGDLIDDYQVEKSRNDLAYIATIKIKGKEIDGIKIIPTAIKNFRASVARQHDWEWVITKLNQNSKTYGTTIQREGNVLIPAQSTKN
;
A
#
# COMPACT_ATOMS: atom_id res chain seq x y z
N LEU A 1 -3.60 0.66 -21.79
CA LEU A 1 -3.20 -0.73 -22.11
C LEU A 1 -2.70 -1.36 -20.82
N TYR A 2 -3.50 -2.23 -20.22
CA TYR A 2 -3.09 -3.00 -19.04
C TYR A 2 -2.39 -4.27 -19.54
N SER A 3 -1.19 -4.56 -19.04
CA SER A 3 -0.51 -5.82 -19.34
C SER A 3 -0.88 -6.84 -18.27
N PRO A 4 -1.45 -8.01 -18.62
CA PRO A 4 -1.76 -9.04 -17.65
C PRO A 4 -0.48 -9.50 -16.94
N ILE A 5 -0.64 -9.96 -15.69
CA ILE A 5 0.46 -10.53 -14.92
C ILE A 5 1.01 -11.75 -15.69
N ASN A 6 2.22 -11.61 -16.20
CA ASN A 6 2.89 -12.63 -17.01
C ASN A 6 3.71 -13.55 -16.08
N ASN A 7 3.39 -14.85 -16.06
CA ASN A 7 4.09 -15.85 -15.24
C ASN A 7 5.61 -15.87 -15.45
N GLU A 8 6.11 -15.62 -16.66
CA GLU A 8 7.54 -15.55 -16.93
C GLU A 8 8.17 -14.33 -16.24
N ALA A 9 7.51 -13.17 -16.31
CA ALA A 9 7.96 -11.97 -15.62
C ALA A 9 7.91 -12.16 -14.10
N VAL A 10 6.84 -12.75 -13.56
CA VAL A 10 6.73 -13.09 -12.14
C VAL A 10 7.88 -13.99 -11.71
N SER A 11 8.17 -15.06 -12.46
CA SER A 11 9.27 -15.99 -12.17
C SER A 11 10.62 -15.27 -12.13
N LYS A 12 10.91 -14.42 -13.13
CA LYS A 12 12.14 -13.61 -13.16
C LYS A 12 12.26 -12.70 -11.94
N ILE A 13 11.19 -11.99 -11.58
CA ILE A 13 11.19 -11.09 -10.41
C ILE A 13 11.41 -11.90 -9.13
N LYS A 14 10.76 -13.06 -8.96
CA LYS A 14 10.95 -13.92 -7.79
C LYS A 14 12.39 -14.38 -7.64
N THR A 15 13.05 -14.78 -8.72
CA THR A 15 14.48 -15.14 -8.71
C THR A 15 15.33 -13.96 -8.27
N MET A 16 15.12 -12.78 -8.85
CA MET A 16 15.86 -11.56 -8.47
C MET A 16 15.67 -11.21 -6.98
N VAL A 17 14.44 -11.31 -6.46
CA VAL A 17 14.13 -11.09 -5.04
C VAL A 17 14.87 -12.10 -4.17
N SER A 18 14.85 -13.38 -4.55
CA SER A 18 15.48 -14.46 -3.77
C SER A 18 16.99 -14.29 -3.68
N GLU A 19 17.63 -13.95 -4.81
CA GLU A 19 19.06 -13.66 -4.90
C GLU A 19 19.43 -12.40 -4.10
N LEU A 20 18.63 -11.33 -4.21
CA LEU A 20 18.83 -10.10 -3.46
C LEU A 20 18.72 -10.34 -1.95
N LYS A 21 17.69 -11.08 -1.51
CA LYS A 21 17.42 -11.35 -0.09
C LYS A 21 18.54 -12.12 0.60
N ALA A 22 19.32 -12.92 -0.13
CA ALA A 22 20.50 -13.58 0.40
C ALA A 22 21.62 -12.60 0.81
N ASN A 23 21.59 -11.37 0.28
CA ASN A 23 22.63 -10.36 0.43
C ASN A 23 22.19 -9.12 1.22
N VAL A 24 20.90 -9.02 1.58
CA VAL A 24 20.36 -7.86 2.31
C VAL A 24 19.48 -8.28 3.47
N ASP A 25 19.41 -7.43 4.49
CA ASP A 25 18.58 -7.70 5.66
C ASP A 25 17.09 -7.51 5.37
N PHE A 26 16.75 -6.58 4.48
CA PHE A 26 15.37 -6.14 4.23
C PHE A 26 15.16 -5.79 2.75
N VAL A 27 14.06 -6.26 2.15
CA VAL A 27 13.70 -6.01 0.75
C VAL A 27 12.37 -5.26 0.67
N ILE A 28 12.40 -4.09 0.03
CA ILE A 28 11.20 -3.31 -0.30
C ILE A 28 11.05 -3.33 -1.81
N LEU A 29 9.87 -3.71 -2.30
CA LEU A 29 9.57 -3.72 -3.72
C LEU A 29 8.45 -2.74 -4.04
N SER A 30 8.75 -1.75 -4.88
CA SER A 30 7.79 -0.78 -5.42
C SER A 30 7.44 -1.15 -6.85
N THR A 31 6.15 -1.29 -7.16
CA THR A 31 5.68 -1.77 -8.47
C THR A 31 4.67 -0.79 -9.07
N HIS A 32 4.97 -0.31 -10.28
CA HIS A 32 3.98 0.37 -11.11
C HIS A 32 3.02 -0.68 -11.69
N TRP A 33 1.75 -0.65 -11.30
CA TRP A 33 0.82 -1.74 -11.57
C TRP A 33 -0.64 -1.29 -11.56
N GLY A 34 -1.54 -2.18 -11.98
CA GLY A 34 -2.97 -1.97 -11.82
C GLY A 34 -3.58 -1.14 -12.94
N ARG A 35 -4.91 -1.01 -12.88
CA ARG A 35 -5.65 -0.04 -13.69
C ARG A 35 -5.90 1.19 -12.82
N ASN A 36 -5.92 2.35 -13.45
CA ASN A 36 -6.26 3.59 -12.79
C ASN A 36 -7.68 3.48 -12.21
N TRP A 37 -7.89 4.02 -11.02
CA TRP A 37 -9.20 4.16 -10.37
C TRP A 37 -9.88 2.88 -9.88
N ASP A 38 -9.24 1.72 -10.01
CA ASP A 38 -9.75 0.49 -9.38
C ASP A 38 -9.67 0.64 -7.85
N GLU A 39 -10.80 0.55 -7.14
CA GLU A 39 -10.81 0.74 -5.69
C GLU A 39 -10.26 -0.48 -4.93
N ILE A 40 -10.46 -1.67 -5.50
CA ILE A 40 -10.02 -2.95 -4.95
C ILE A 40 -9.22 -3.66 -6.05
N PRO A 41 -7.96 -4.06 -5.79
CA PRO A 41 -7.19 -4.79 -6.78
C PRO A 41 -7.82 -6.17 -7.05
N PRO A 42 -7.83 -6.65 -8.32
CA PRO A 42 -8.31 -8.00 -8.64
C PRO A 42 -7.48 -9.10 -7.94
N ASP A 43 -8.02 -10.31 -7.81
CA ASP A 43 -7.37 -11.40 -7.08
C ASP A 43 -5.98 -11.78 -7.65
N ASP A 44 -5.80 -11.75 -8.97
CA ASP A 44 -4.49 -12.06 -9.59
C ASP A 44 -3.38 -11.11 -9.13
N PHE A 45 -3.74 -9.85 -8.88
CA PHE A 45 -2.82 -8.83 -8.38
C PHE A 45 -2.45 -9.10 -6.92
N ARG A 46 -3.43 -9.45 -6.10
CA ARG A 46 -3.20 -9.88 -4.73
C ARG A 46 -2.32 -11.12 -4.67
N ASN A 47 -2.59 -12.12 -5.51
CA ASN A 47 -1.78 -13.33 -5.64
C ASN A 47 -0.34 -13.02 -6.06
N PHE A 48 -0.16 -12.05 -6.96
CA PHE A 48 1.18 -11.57 -7.34
C PHE A 48 1.93 -10.94 -6.17
N ALA A 49 1.30 -10.06 -5.40
CA ALA A 49 1.91 -9.47 -4.21
C ALA A 49 2.30 -10.56 -3.19
N HIS A 50 1.42 -11.54 -2.94
CA HIS A 50 1.69 -12.67 -2.05
C HIS A 50 2.88 -13.51 -2.54
N ALA A 51 2.94 -13.82 -3.84
CA ALA A 51 4.03 -14.58 -4.43
C ALA A 51 5.40 -13.89 -4.32
N LEU A 52 5.41 -12.55 -4.24
CA LEU A 52 6.63 -11.76 -4.03
C LEU A 52 7.04 -11.70 -2.56
N ILE A 53 6.08 -11.58 -1.63
CA ILE A 53 6.35 -11.75 -0.21
C ILE A 53 6.93 -13.15 0.05
N ASP A 54 6.36 -14.19 -0.56
CA ASP A 54 6.85 -15.56 -0.49
C ASP A 54 8.26 -15.74 -1.03
N ALA A 55 8.68 -14.92 -2.00
CA ALA A 55 10.02 -14.94 -2.56
C ALA A 55 11.05 -14.18 -1.71
N GLY A 56 10.62 -13.43 -0.68
CA GLY A 56 11.51 -12.72 0.25
C GLY A 56 11.34 -11.21 0.30
N VAL A 57 10.30 -10.63 -0.33
CA VAL A 57 9.95 -9.23 -0.12
C VAL A 57 9.41 -9.03 1.30
N ASP A 58 9.92 -8.03 2.02
CA ASP A 58 9.45 -7.68 3.37
C ASP A 58 8.37 -6.60 3.37
N VAL A 59 8.37 -5.72 2.36
CA VAL A 59 7.34 -4.70 2.15
C VAL A 59 7.06 -4.59 0.66
N TRP A 60 5.80 -4.71 0.29
CA TRP A 60 5.37 -4.51 -1.09
C TRP A 60 4.53 -3.23 -1.21
N HIS A 61 4.87 -2.40 -2.19
CA HIS A 61 4.20 -1.14 -2.49
C HIS A 61 3.77 -1.09 -3.95
N GLY A 62 2.46 -1.04 -4.19
CA GLY A 62 1.86 -0.81 -5.50
C GLY A 62 1.55 0.66 -5.72
N HIS A 63 1.68 1.12 -6.96
CA HIS A 63 1.29 2.47 -7.38
C HIS A 63 0.81 2.48 -8.83
N SER A 64 0.24 3.61 -9.30
CA SER A 64 -0.52 3.80 -10.56
C SER A 64 -2.05 3.66 -10.44
N GLY A 65 -2.57 3.31 -9.26
CA GLY A 65 -4.02 3.36 -9.03
C GLY A 65 -4.57 4.79 -8.99
N HIS A 66 -3.73 5.79 -8.69
CA HIS A 66 -4.07 7.21 -8.48
C HIS A 66 -5.01 7.50 -7.29
N ILE A 67 -5.40 6.47 -6.54
CA ILE A 67 -6.29 6.58 -5.39
C ILE A 67 -5.81 5.69 -4.25
N ILE A 68 -6.27 5.98 -3.04
CA ILE A 68 -6.01 5.16 -1.86
C ILE A 68 -6.69 3.79 -2.00
N GLN A 69 -5.89 2.73 -1.97
CA GLN A 69 -6.35 1.35 -1.87
C GLN A 69 -6.05 0.77 -0.48
N GLY A 70 -6.60 -0.41 -0.19
CA GLY A 70 -6.45 -1.08 1.10
C GLY A 70 -5.01 -1.47 1.44
N ILE A 71 -4.83 -1.86 2.70
CA ILE A 71 -3.58 -2.38 3.26
C ILE A 71 -3.85 -3.81 3.72
N GLU A 72 -2.96 -4.72 3.38
CA GLU A 72 -3.00 -6.10 3.83
C GLU A 72 -1.73 -6.43 4.60
N PHE A 73 -1.85 -7.25 5.65
CA PHE A 73 -0.73 -7.96 6.23
C PHE A 73 -0.76 -9.42 5.80
N TYR A 74 0.22 -9.83 5.00
CA TYR A 74 0.39 -11.21 4.59
C TYR A 74 1.67 -11.77 5.23
N LYS A 75 1.53 -12.84 6.03
CA LYS A 75 2.63 -13.41 6.85
C LYS A 75 3.37 -12.36 7.71
N GLY A 76 2.61 -11.40 8.25
CA GLY A 76 3.15 -10.29 9.06
C GLY A 76 3.85 -9.19 8.26
N LYS A 77 3.92 -9.29 6.93
CA LYS A 77 4.55 -8.29 6.06
C LYS A 77 3.47 -7.41 5.41
N PRO A 78 3.63 -6.07 5.40
CA PRO A 78 2.64 -5.17 4.85
C PRO A 78 2.69 -5.14 3.31
N ILE A 79 1.50 -5.10 2.73
CA ILE A 79 1.23 -4.91 1.31
C ILE A 79 0.38 -3.64 1.21
N PHE A 80 0.94 -2.60 0.61
CA PHE A 80 0.23 -1.37 0.33
C PHE A 80 -0.17 -1.35 -1.13
N TYR A 81 -1.47 -1.47 -1.43
CA TYR A 81 -1.93 -1.65 -2.82
C TYR A 81 -1.84 -0.38 -3.66
N CYS A 82 -2.13 0.78 -3.07
CA CYS A 82 -1.87 2.10 -3.63
C CYS A 82 -1.99 3.17 -2.54
N LEU A 83 -1.02 4.07 -2.45
CA LEU A 83 -0.96 5.14 -1.45
C LEU A 83 -1.74 6.40 -1.86
N GLY A 84 -2.17 6.49 -3.12
CA GLY A 84 -2.55 7.75 -3.76
C GLY A 84 -1.34 8.56 -4.23
N ASP A 85 -1.59 9.74 -4.77
CA ASP A 85 -0.55 10.57 -5.38
C ASP A 85 -0.15 11.76 -4.49
N LEU A 86 1.14 12.09 -4.47
CA LEU A 86 1.66 13.30 -3.84
C LEU A 86 1.72 14.49 -4.81
N ILE A 87 1.70 14.21 -6.11
CA ILE A 87 1.67 15.21 -7.19
C ILE A 87 0.70 14.67 -8.24
N ASP A 88 -0.34 15.44 -8.51
CA ASP A 88 -1.40 15.09 -9.43
C ASP A 88 -2.03 16.38 -10.00
N ASP A 89 -2.36 16.36 -11.30
CA ASP A 89 -3.08 17.41 -12.03
C ASP A 89 -4.43 16.95 -12.58
N TYR A 90 -4.86 15.72 -12.30
CA TYR A 90 -6.20 15.23 -12.62
C TYR A 90 -7.28 16.05 -11.90
N GLN A 91 -8.45 16.16 -12.53
CA GLN A 91 -9.66 16.63 -11.86
C GLN A 91 -9.97 15.71 -10.67
N VAL A 92 -10.41 16.29 -9.55
CA VAL A 92 -10.78 15.51 -8.37
C VAL A 92 -12.06 14.73 -8.64
N GLU A 93 -11.93 13.41 -8.62
CA GLU A 93 -13.04 12.46 -8.81
C GLU A 93 -13.67 12.02 -7.48
N LYS A 94 -14.78 11.28 -7.55
CA LYS A 94 -15.47 10.74 -6.35
C LYS A 94 -14.56 9.88 -5.47
N SER A 95 -13.58 9.21 -6.07
CA SER A 95 -12.60 8.37 -5.38
C SER A 95 -11.46 9.17 -4.71
N ARG A 96 -11.52 10.52 -4.76
CA ARG A 96 -10.63 11.44 -4.05
C ARG A 96 -9.14 11.18 -4.33
N ASN A 97 -8.74 11.23 -5.60
CA ASN A 97 -7.32 11.22 -6.01
C ASN A 97 -6.51 12.40 -5.45
N ASP A 98 -7.17 13.46 -4.98
CA ASP A 98 -6.53 14.52 -4.21
C ASP A 98 -6.05 14.08 -2.82
N LEU A 99 -6.44 12.89 -2.35
CA LEU A 99 -6.02 12.32 -1.08
C LEU A 99 -5.04 11.17 -1.28
N ALA A 100 -4.02 11.16 -0.44
CA ALA A 100 -3.00 10.11 -0.38
C ALA A 100 -2.56 9.89 1.08
N TYR A 101 -1.54 9.09 1.30
CA TYR A 101 -0.88 9.03 2.59
C TYR A 101 0.61 8.69 2.49
N ILE A 102 1.36 9.15 3.48
CA ILE A 102 2.75 8.74 3.71
C ILE A 102 2.75 7.60 4.71
N ALA A 103 3.32 6.45 4.33
CA ALA A 103 3.60 5.34 5.24
C ALA A 103 5.06 5.40 5.71
N THR A 104 5.27 5.46 7.02
CA THR A 104 6.58 5.32 7.65
C THR A 104 6.67 3.95 8.31
N ILE A 105 7.71 3.20 7.96
CA ILE A 105 7.96 1.86 8.50
C ILE A 105 9.20 1.94 9.38
N LYS A 106 9.06 1.53 10.64
CA LYS A 106 10.17 1.41 11.58
C LYS A 106 10.71 -0.01 11.50
N ILE A 107 12.01 -0.13 11.20
CA ILE A 107 12.70 -1.42 11.09
C ILE A 107 13.64 -1.57 12.28
N LYS A 108 13.64 -2.73 12.93
CA LYS A 108 14.57 -3.09 14.00
C LYS A 108 15.22 -4.42 13.66
N GLY A 109 16.49 -4.38 13.24
CA GLY A 109 17.15 -5.55 12.66
C GLY A 109 16.49 -5.95 11.34
N LYS A 110 15.96 -7.18 11.26
CA LYS A 110 15.24 -7.72 10.08
C LYS A 110 13.72 -7.64 10.20
N GLU A 111 13.22 -7.10 11.30
CA GLU A 111 11.78 -7.09 11.62
C GLU A 111 11.18 -5.69 11.53
N ILE A 112 9.88 -5.66 11.21
CA ILE A 112 9.08 -4.44 11.24
C ILE A 112 8.60 -4.22 12.68
N ASP A 113 9.04 -3.11 13.28
CA ASP A 113 8.74 -2.73 14.67
C ASP A 113 7.54 -1.77 14.76
N GLY A 114 7.03 -1.30 13.62
CA GLY A 114 5.81 -0.50 13.57
C GLY A 114 5.62 0.22 12.25
N ILE A 115 4.37 0.59 11.97
CA ILE A 115 3.98 1.35 10.80
C ILE A 115 3.13 2.54 11.25
N LYS A 116 3.43 3.71 10.71
CA LYS A 116 2.66 4.94 10.94
C LYS A 116 2.25 5.52 9.60
N ILE A 117 1.01 5.97 9.52
CA ILE A 117 0.42 6.54 8.32
C ILE A 117 0.02 7.99 8.62
N ILE A 118 0.37 8.90 7.71
CA ILE A 118 -0.02 10.31 7.76
C ILE A 118 -0.78 10.62 6.46
N PRO A 119 -2.11 10.84 6.54
CA PRO A 119 -2.90 11.31 5.41
C PRO A 119 -2.38 12.62 4.84
N THR A 120 -2.35 12.72 3.52
CA THR A 120 -1.98 13.92 2.76
C THR A 120 -3.09 14.31 1.80
N ALA A 121 -3.13 15.60 1.46
CA ALA A 121 -4.06 16.15 0.48
C ALA A 121 -3.33 17.10 -0.47
N ILE A 122 -3.68 17.05 -1.75
CA ILE A 122 -3.28 18.03 -2.76
C ILE A 122 -4.37 19.10 -2.82
N LYS A 123 -4.02 20.35 -2.49
CA LYS A 123 -4.92 21.51 -2.65
C LYS A 123 -4.13 22.64 -3.29
N ASN A 124 -4.70 23.25 -4.33
CA ASN A 124 -4.05 24.32 -5.09
C ASN A 124 -2.62 23.92 -5.54
N PHE A 125 -2.48 22.74 -6.15
CA PHE A 125 -1.21 22.19 -6.64
C PHE A 125 -0.12 22.02 -5.57
N ARG A 126 -0.53 21.87 -4.30
CA ARG A 126 0.39 21.67 -3.17
C ARG A 126 -0.05 20.48 -2.32
N ALA A 127 0.85 19.53 -2.16
CA ALA A 127 0.72 18.49 -1.14
C ALA A 127 0.90 19.08 0.26
N SER A 128 0.03 18.68 1.17
CA SER A 128 0.11 19.01 2.60
C SER A 128 -0.48 17.89 3.43
N VAL A 129 -0.17 17.85 4.73
CA VAL A 129 -0.87 16.95 5.65
C VAL A 129 -2.37 17.26 5.60
N ALA A 130 -3.17 16.21 5.43
CA ALA A 130 -4.62 16.34 5.33
C ALA A 130 -5.21 16.90 6.62
N ARG A 131 -6.38 17.53 6.55
CA ARG A 131 -7.03 18.19 7.70
C ARG A 131 -8.39 17.55 7.99
N GLN A 132 -8.72 17.42 9.28
CA GLN A 132 -10.05 17.07 9.83
C GLN A 132 -10.87 16.11 8.94
N HIS A 133 -11.79 16.62 8.13
CA HIS A 133 -12.68 15.81 7.30
C HIS A 133 -11.95 14.87 6.34
N ASP A 134 -10.81 15.29 5.77
CA ASP A 134 -10.01 14.45 4.89
C ASP A 134 -9.38 13.26 5.66
N TRP A 135 -9.07 13.42 6.95
CA TRP A 135 -8.61 12.30 7.79
C TRP A 135 -9.71 11.25 7.96
N GLU A 136 -10.93 11.69 8.29
CA GLU A 136 -12.07 10.79 8.49
C GLU A 136 -12.37 10.00 7.21
N TRP A 137 -12.27 10.67 6.06
CA TRP A 137 -12.42 10.02 4.76
C TRP A 137 -11.33 8.96 4.55
N VAL A 138 -10.05 9.27 4.79
CA VAL A 138 -8.94 8.31 4.62
C VAL A 138 -9.06 7.12 5.57
N ILE A 139 -9.39 7.36 6.85
CA ILE A 139 -9.61 6.28 7.84
C ILE A 139 -10.74 5.36 7.37
N THR A 140 -11.85 5.95 6.92
CA THR A 140 -13.02 5.20 6.45
C THR A 140 -12.67 4.37 5.22
N LYS A 141 -12.03 5.00 4.23
CA LYS A 141 -11.64 4.33 2.97
C LYS A 141 -10.69 3.17 3.22
N LEU A 142 -9.63 3.39 4.02
CA LEU A 142 -8.68 2.33 4.33
C LEU A 142 -9.34 1.20 5.11
N ASN A 143 -10.17 1.47 6.13
CA ASN A 143 -10.86 0.42 6.87
C ASN A 143 -11.84 -0.37 5.99
N GLN A 144 -12.57 0.30 5.08
CA GLN A 144 -13.46 -0.37 4.13
C GLN A 144 -12.69 -1.30 3.19
N ASN A 145 -11.63 -0.77 2.56
CA ASN A 145 -10.86 -1.52 1.55
C ASN A 145 -9.95 -2.58 2.17
N SER A 146 -9.63 -2.49 3.46
CA SER A 146 -8.76 -3.44 4.17
C SER A 146 -9.54 -4.51 4.95
N LYS A 147 -10.88 -4.38 5.01
CA LYS A 147 -11.75 -5.24 5.82
C LYS A 147 -11.62 -6.72 5.46
N THR A 148 -11.63 -7.03 4.16
CA THR A 148 -11.54 -8.42 3.66
C THR A 148 -10.18 -9.06 3.92
N TYR A 149 -9.14 -8.25 4.14
CA TYR A 149 -7.80 -8.70 4.51
C TYR A 149 -7.62 -8.86 6.02
N GLY A 150 -8.64 -8.52 6.82
CA GLY A 150 -8.55 -8.53 8.27
C GLY A 150 -7.55 -7.50 8.80
N THR A 151 -7.45 -6.33 8.16
CA THR A 151 -6.61 -5.21 8.62
C THR A 151 -7.50 -4.04 9.03
N THR A 152 -7.20 -3.44 10.19
CA THR A 152 -7.90 -2.26 10.71
C THR A 152 -6.94 -1.09 10.81
N ILE A 153 -7.47 0.12 10.60
CA ILE A 153 -6.72 1.37 10.74
C ILE A 153 -7.28 2.13 11.93
N GLN A 154 -6.43 2.34 12.92
CA GLN A 154 -6.77 3.08 14.14
C GLN A 154 -6.03 4.40 14.20
N ARG A 155 -6.63 5.42 14.81
CA ARG A 155 -5.99 6.71 15.01
C ARG A 155 -5.31 6.75 16.38
N GLU A 156 -4.03 7.09 16.39
CA GLU A 156 -3.25 7.32 17.61
C GLU A 156 -2.65 8.72 17.56
N GLY A 157 -3.30 9.67 18.26
CA GLY A 157 -2.91 11.08 18.21
C GLY A 157 -2.96 11.65 16.78
N ASN A 158 -1.80 11.96 16.23
CA ASN A 158 -1.61 12.57 14.91
C ASN A 158 -1.08 11.60 13.84
N VAL A 159 -1.20 10.29 14.07
CA VAL A 159 -0.90 9.26 13.08
C VAL A 159 -2.01 8.22 13.02
N LEU A 160 -2.03 7.47 11.93
CA LEU A 160 -2.84 6.27 11.77
C LEU A 160 -1.95 5.04 11.90
N ILE A 161 -2.42 4.01 12.59
CA ILE A 161 -1.71 2.75 12.82
C ILE A 161 -2.50 1.62 12.13
N PRO A 162 -1.93 0.98 11.09
CA PRO A 162 -2.50 -0.23 10.53
C PRO A 162 -2.14 -1.43 11.42
N ALA A 163 -3.13 -2.26 11.74
CA ALA A 163 -2.94 -3.47 12.52
C ALA A 163 -3.77 -4.63 11.95
N GLN A 164 -3.18 -5.82 11.93
CA GLN A 164 -3.91 -7.04 11.63
C GLN A 164 -4.91 -7.32 12.77
N SER A 165 -6.17 -7.49 12.44
CA SER A 165 -7.21 -7.85 13.41
C SER A 165 -6.84 -9.17 14.07
N THR A 166 -6.71 -9.18 15.39
CA THR A 166 -6.66 -10.42 16.16
C THR A 166 -8.01 -11.12 15.97
N LYS A 167 -8.02 -12.33 15.39
CA LYS A 167 -9.21 -13.17 15.45
C LYS A 167 -9.48 -13.43 16.94
N ASN A 168 -10.58 -12.89 17.45
CA ASN A 168 -11.15 -13.32 18.73
C ASN A 168 -11.63 -14.77 18.61
#